data_AF-A0A914G167-F1
#
_entry.id   AF-A0A914G167-F1
#
_cell.length_a   1.000
_cell.length_b   1.000
_cell.length_c   1.000
_cell.angle_alpha   90.00
_cell.angle_beta   90.00
_cell.angle_gamma   90.00
#
_symmetry.space_group_name_H-M   'P 1'
#
loop_
_entity.id
_entity.type
_entity.pdbx_description
1 polymer ?
#
loop_
_entity_poly.entity_id
_entity_poly.type
_entity_poly.pdbx_seq_one_letter_code
_entity_poly.pdbx_strand_id
1 'polypeptide(L)'
;MAHIQTFAAAAKVVDVKFAPGDKMTLFGFAQNGAVYIWDLYSPQKQSHFFDDGCVGPRTIAVSKNGQFIATGTDTAIVNVYDRVVIDSLENGTTAKPLWTATNLTTKITKMSFNHDGQLLAFISPIKKMSYRLLHMSSGTVYKNFPPKQEMLEHEIVSSVEFSPHSGYAAFGTMSGHCRLYRLHAFSEY
;
A
#
# COMPACT_ATOMS: atom_id res chain seq x y z
N MET A 1 -10.84 20.79 -17.92
CA MET A 1 -10.51 20.40 -16.53
C MET A 1 -10.76 21.61 -15.66
N ALA A 2 -11.46 21.47 -14.53
CA ALA A 2 -11.74 22.56 -13.60
C ALA A 2 -11.08 22.25 -12.26
N HIS A 3 -10.46 23.26 -11.64
CA HIS A 3 -10.04 23.20 -10.25
C HIS A 3 -11.29 23.37 -9.38
N ILE A 4 -11.46 22.49 -8.38
CA ILE A 4 -12.65 22.46 -7.51
C ILE A 4 -12.29 22.88 -6.09
N GLN A 5 -11.21 22.30 -5.53
CA GLN A 5 -10.83 22.50 -4.14
C GLN A 5 -9.34 22.19 -3.93
N THR A 6 -8.74 22.81 -2.90
CA THR A 6 -7.39 22.52 -2.42
C THR A 6 -7.45 22.03 -0.97
N PHE A 7 -6.89 20.85 -0.70
CA PHE A 7 -6.69 20.32 0.65
C PHE A 7 -5.25 20.60 1.09
N ALA A 8 -5.06 20.90 2.37
CA ALA A 8 -3.75 21.24 2.93
C ALA A 8 -3.23 20.14 3.86
N ALA A 9 -1.93 19.89 3.77
CA ALA A 9 -1.13 19.11 4.72
C ALA A 9 -0.06 20.03 5.32
N ALA A 10 0.38 19.73 6.54
CA ALA A 10 1.45 20.49 7.21
C ALA A 10 2.86 20.21 6.64
N ALA A 11 2.98 19.21 5.76
CA ALA A 11 4.22 18.83 5.09
C ALA A 11 3.94 18.40 3.64
N LYS A 12 5.00 18.26 2.85
CA LYS A 12 4.91 17.79 1.46
C LYS A 12 4.21 16.42 1.41
N VAL A 13 3.17 16.33 0.58
CA VAL A 13 2.48 15.07 0.28
C VAL A 13 3.34 14.25 -0.68
N VAL A 14 3.68 13.02 -0.31
CA VAL A 14 4.54 12.11 -1.09
C VAL A 14 3.74 11.16 -1.99
N ASP A 15 2.53 10.79 -1.60
CA ASP A 15 1.64 9.91 -2.36
C ASP A 15 0.18 10.18 -1.97
N VAL A 16 -0.75 9.90 -2.88
CA VAL A 16 -2.20 10.08 -2.68
C VAL A 16 -2.99 8.90 -3.23
N LYS A 17 -4.09 8.53 -2.54
CA LYS A 17 -4.99 7.46 -2.97
C LYS A 17 -6.44 7.79 -2.66
N PHE A 18 -7.31 7.67 -3.66
CA PHE A 18 -8.75 7.61 -3.41
C PHE A 18 -9.10 6.32 -2.69
N ALA A 19 -10.07 6.38 -1.78
CA ALA A 19 -10.71 5.19 -1.23
C ALA A 19 -11.57 4.54 -2.34
N PRO A 20 -11.28 3.31 -2.80
CA PRO A 20 -11.99 2.75 -3.95
C PRO A 20 -13.48 2.46 -3.70
N GLY A 21 -13.85 2.16 -2.45
CA GLY A 21 -15.23 1.91 -2.03
C GLY A 21 -15.98 3.15 -1.51
N ASP A 22 -15.26 4.24 -1.23
CA ASP A 22 -15.82 5.50 -0.74
C ASP A 22 -15.40 6.63 -1.66
N LYS A 23 -16.33 7.05 -2.54
CA LYS A 23 -16.07 8.06 -3.57
C LYS A 23 -15.69 9.43 -2.99
N MET A 24 -15.81 9.63 -1.69
CA MET A 24 -15.63 10.92 -1.03
C MET A 24 -14.40 10.99 -0.13
N THR A 25 -13.60 9.92 -0.01
CA THR A 25 -12.37 9.96 0.80
C THR A 25 -11.12 9.93 -0.08
N LEU A 26 -10.22 10.89 0.16
CA LEU A 26 -8.87 10.95 -0.39
C LEU A 26 -7.85 10.83 0.74
N PHE A 27 -6.91 9.91 0.61
CA PHE A 27 -5.78 9.79 1.51
C PHE A 27 -4.55 10.48 0.94
N GLY A 28 -3.80 11.16 1.80
CA GLY A 28 -2.51 11.76 1.48
C GLY A 28 -1.45 11.36 2.49
N PHE A 29 -0.36 10.74 2.05
CA PHE A 29 0.77 10.45 2.92
C PHE A 29 1.78 11.59 2.83
N ALA A 30 2.21 12.14 3.97
CA ALA A 30 3.05 13.33 4.02
C ALA A 30 4.43 13.06 4.61
N GLN A 31 5.41 13.93 4.30
CA GLN A 31 6.82 13.77 4.68
C GLN A 31 7.09 13.73 6.19
N ASN A 32 6.19 14.26 7.01
CA ASN A 32 6.25 14.19 8.47
C ASN A 32 5.70 12.86 9.05
N GLY A 33 5.36 11.89 8.20
CA GLY A 33 4.78 10.61 8.62
C GLY A 33 3.27 10.66 8.88
N ALA A 34 2.61 11.80 8.65
CA ALA A 34 1.17 11.91 8.76
C ALA A 34 0.46 11.30 7.54
N VAL A 35 -0.58 10.51 7.80
CA VAL A 35 -1.56 10.09 6.80
C VAL A 35 -2.81 10.95 6.98
N TYR A 36 -3.02 11.87 6.05
CA TYR A 36 -4.19 12.73 5.98
C TYR A 36 -5.37 11.98 5.36
N ILE A 37 -6.55 12.21 5.92
CA ILE A 37 -7.84 11.71 5.47
C ILE A 37 -8.69 12.92 5.12
N TRP A 38 -8.93 13.11 3.83
CA TRP A 38 -9.67 14.24 3.32
C TRP A 38 -11.03 13.80 2.79
N ASP A 39 -12.09 14.33 3.40
CA ASP A 39 -13.47 14.22 2.90
C ASP A 39 -13.69 15.28 1.80
N LEU A 40 -14.02 14.83 0.60
CA LEU A 40 -14.20 15.66 -0.59
C LEU A 40 -15.48 16.51 -0.55
N TYR A 41 -16.45 16.15 0.29
CA TYR A 41 -17.72 16.86 0.45
C TYR A 41 -17.72 17.76 1.69
N SER A 42 -17.07 17.32 2.77
CA SER A 42 -17.08 17.98 4.08
C SER A 42 -15.67 18.46 4.49
N PRO A 43 -15.26 19.68 4.11
CA PRO A 43 -13.96 20.26 4.48
C PRO A 43 -13.72 20.40 5.99
N GLN A 44 -14.74 20.22 6.84
CA GLN A 44 -14.60 20.23 8.30
C GLN A 44 -14.29 18.85 8.89
N LYS A 45 -14.46 17.76 8.12
CA LYS A 45 -14.21 16.38 8.55
C LYS A 45 -12.82 15.86 8.19
N GLN A 46 -11.87 16.77 8.03
CA GLN A 46 -10.50 16.41 7.67
C GLN A 46 -9.80 15.95 8.95
N SER A 47 -9.11 14.82 8.86
CA SER A 47 -8.34 14.28 9.98
C SER A 47 -7.01 13.74 9.48
N HIS A 48 -6.15 13.37 10.42
CA HIS A 48 -4.92 12.65 10.14
C HIS A 48 -4.53 11.80 11.34
N PHE A 49 -3.69 10.81 11.08
CA PHE A 49 -2.97 10.05 12.09
C PHE A 49 -1.50 9.96 11.68
N PHE A 50 -0.62 9.60 12.62
CA PHE A 50 0.79 9.34 12.32
C PHE A 50 1.05 7.85 12.12
N ASP A 51 1.78 7.51 11.06
CA ASP A 51 2.32 6.18 10.80
C ASP A 51 3.38 5.83 11.86
N ASP A 52 3.26 4.65 12.45
CA ASP A 52 4.04 4.24 13.63
C ASP A 52 5.50 4.01 13.26
N GLY A 53 6.40 4.72 13.94
CA GLY A 53 7.84 4.63 13.67
C GLY A 53 8.24 5.07 12.25
N CYS A 54 7.41 5.86 11.57
CA CYS A 54 7.64 6.23 10.18
C CYS A 54 8.93 7.03 9.97
N VAL A 55 9.85 6.47 9.16
CA VAL A 55 11.06 7.14 8.70
C VAL A 55 11.13 7.08 7.18
N GLY A 56 11.06 8.25 6.54
CA GLY A 56 11.06 8.37 5.08
C GLY A 56 9.76 7.84 4.45
N PRO A 57 8.61 8.47 4.72
CA PRO A 57 7.33 8.10 4.12
C PRO A 57 7.41 8.15 2.60
N ARG A 58 6.85 7.15 1.90
CA ARG A 58 7.05 7.03 0.45
C ARG A 58 5.81 6.69 -0.37
N THR A 59 5.01 5.72 0.07
CA THR A 59 3.84 5.30 -0.70
C THR A 59 2.71 4.87 0.22
N ILE A 60 1.48 5.02 -0.26
CA ILE A 60 0.27 4.59 0.42
C ILE A 60 -0.59 3.74 -0.52
N ALA A 61 -1.27 2.75 0.03
CA ALA A 61 -2.25 1.95 -0.68
C ALA A 61 -3.50 1.79 0.18
N VAL A 62 -4.66 1.72 -0.48
CA VAL A 62 -5.94 1.49 0.18
C VAL A 62 -6.57 0.28 -0.48
N SER A 63 -6.99 -0.67 0.32
CA SER A 63 -7.73 -1.85 -0.13
C SER A 63 -9.02 -1.45 -0.85
N LYS A 64 -9.49 -2.28 -1.79
CA LYS A 64 -10.68 -1.94 -2.59
C LYS A 64 -11.95 -1.78 -1.76
N ASN A 65 -12.09 -2.56 -0.69
CA ASN A 65 -13.19 -2.43 0.27
C ASN A 65 -13.03 -1.23 1.22
N GLY A 66 -11.90 -0.50 1.16
CA GLY A 66 -11.61 0.65 2.01
C GLY A 66 -11.23 0.31 3.45
N GLN A 67 -11.18 -0.99 3.81
CA GLN A 67 -10.95 -1.43 5.19
C GLN A 67 -9.51 -1.28 5.62
N PHE A 68 -8.56 -1.60 4.74
CA PHE A 68 -7.13 -1.54 5.04
C PHE A 68 -6.45 -0.36 4.36
N ILE A 69 -5.60 0.33 5.13
CA ILE A 69 -4.68 1.36 4.68
C ILE A 69 -3.26 0.83 4.90
N ALA A 70 -2.42 0.83 3.87
CA ALA A 70 -1.01 0.44 3.98
C ALA A 70 -0.09 1.62 3.69
N THR A 71 0.93 1.81 4.51
CA THR A 71 2.01 2.80 4.35
C THR A 71 3.31 2.07 4.09
N GLY A 72 4.15 2.62 3.20
CA GLY A 72 5.46 2.08 2.86
C GLY A 72 6.53 3.17 2.95
N THR A 73 7.67 2.83 3.56
CA THR A 73 8.74 3.77 3.86
C THR A 73 10.04 3.51 3.06
N ASP A 74 10.97 4.47 3.11
CA ASP A 74 12.33 4.35 2.58
C ASP A 74 13.18 3.33 3.37
N THR A 75 12.82 3.11 4.64
CA THR A 75 13.45 2.11 5.53
C THR A 75 12.89 0.70 5.36
N ALA A 76 12.09 0.46 4.30
CA ALA A 76 11.54 -0.84 3.94
C ALA A 76 10.44 -1.39 4.87
N ILE A 77 9.92 -0.55 5.75
CA ILE A 77 8.81 -0.90 6.63
C ILE A 77 7.51 -0.72 5.84
N VAL A 78 6.63 -1.71 5.96
CA VAL A 78 5.23 -1.61 5.54
C VAL A 78 4.35 -1.79 6.75
N ASN A 79 3.58 -0.76 7.10
CA ASN A 79 2.54 -0.86 8.11
C ASN A 79 1.17 -0.98 7.42
N VAL A 80 0.27 -1.75 8.02
CA VAL A 80 -1.13 -1.91 7.61
C VAL A 80 -2.01 -1.55 8.79
N TYR A 81 -3.03 -0.74 8.54
CA TYR A 81 -3.99 -0.23 9.51
C TYR A 81 -5.40 -0.67 9.16
N ASP A 82 -6.21 -0.92 10.17
CA ASP A 82 -7.66 -1.09 10.01
C ASP A 82 -8.35 0.29 10.06
N ARG A 83 -9.12 0.60 9.03
CA ARG A 83 -9.84 1.87 8.85
C ARG A 83 -10.82 2.14 10.00
N VAL A 84 -11.48 1.12 10.52
CA VAL A 84 -12.42 1.26 11.66
C VAL A 84 -11.68 1.77 12.89
N VAL A 85 -10.46 1.26 13.12
CA VAL A 85 -9.62 1.75 14.22
C VAL A 85 -9.19 3.19 13.94
N ILE A 86 -8.69 3.48 12.74
CA ILE A 86 -8.25 4.83 12.34
C ILE A 86 -9.35 5.88 12.51
N ASP A 87 -10.57 5.60 12.07
CA ASP A 87 -11.69 6.54 12.15
C ASP A 87 -12.14 6.80 13.60
N SER A 88 -11.76 5.93 14.54
CA SER A 88 -12.03 6.09 15.98
C SER A 88 -10.92 6.82 16.75
N LEU A 89 -9.76 7.07 16.11
CA LEU A 89 -8.64 7.73 16.77
C LEU A 89 -8.89 9.23 16.92
N GLU A 90 -8.32 9.81 17.96
CA GLU A 90 -8.20 11.26 18.06
C GLU A 90 -7.31 11.80 16.94
N ASN A 91 -7.64 12.99 16.44
CA ASN A 91 -6.90 13.60 15.33
C ASN A 91 -5.46 13.89 15.73
N GLY A 92 -4.50 13.44 14.91
CA GLY A 92 -3.07 13.60 15.17
C GLY A 92 -2.47 12.56 16.12
N THR A 93 -3.20 11.50 16.46
CA THR A 93 -2.64 10.36 17.23
C THR A 93 -1.77 9.46 16.35
N THR A 94 -0.71 8.89 16.93
CA THR A 94 0.04 7.80 16.28
C THR A 94 -0.78 6.52 16.29
N ALA A 95 -1.08 6.00 15.11
CA ALA A 95 -1.89 4.79 14.97
C ALA A 95 -1.03 3.56 15.26
N LYS A 96 -1.56 2.62 16.05
CA LYS A 96 -0.94 1.31 16.21
C LYS A 96 -1.20 0.47 14.93
N PRO A 97 -0.17 -0.07 14.27
CA PRO A 97 -0.37 -0.89 13.09
C PRO A 97 -1.10 -2.17 13.46
N LEU A 98 -2.03 -2.58 12.59
CA LEU A 98 -2.58 -3.94 12.62
C LEU A 98 -1.44 -4.91 12.29
N TRP A 99 -0.77 -4.72 11.14
CA TRP A 99 0.38 -5.53 10.73
C TRP A 99 1.58 -4.66 10.37
N THR A 100 2.78 -5.18 10.63
CA THR A 100 4.05 -4.60 10.18
C THR A 100 4.87 -5.66 9.46
N ALA A 101 5.18 -5.41 8.19
CA ALA A 101 6.06 -6.26 7.39
C ALA A 101 7.46 -5.62 7.28
N THR A 102 8.49 -6.42 7.57
CA THR A 102 9.91 -6.01 7.61
C THR A 102 10.80 -6.91 6.74
N ASN A 103 10.18 -7.65 5.81
CA ASN A 103 10.84 -8.69 5.02
C ASN A 103 11.68 -8.14 3.84
N LEU A 104 11.48 -6.86 3.48
CA LEU A 104 12.33 -6.14 2.55
C LEU A 104 13.29 -5.24 3.36
N THR A 105 14.41 -4.88 2.75
CA THR A 105 15.51 -4.15 3.42
C THR A 105 15.85 -2.84 2.74
N THR A 106 15.07 -2.48 1.72
CA THR A 106 15.26 -1.28 0.91
C THR A 106 13.91 -0.62 0.63
N LYS A 107 13.91 0.67 0.26
CA LYS A 107 12.70 1.49 0.10
C LYS A 107 11.54 0.82 -0.63
N ILE A 108 10.33 0.95 -0.08
CA ILE A 108 9.10 0.51 -0.72
C ILE A 108 8.67 1.55 -1.75
N THR A 109 8.33 1.13 -2.97
CA THR A 109 8.00 2.10 -4.05
C THR A 109 6.62 1.93 -4.64
N LYS A 110 6.05 0.73 -4.60
CA LYS A 110 4.68 0.44 -4.99
C LYS A 110 4.11 -0.60 -4.07
N MET A 111 2.83 -0.45 -3.79
CA MET A 111 2.01 -1.40 -3.07
C MET A 111 0.67 -1.52 -3.78
N SER A 112 0.09 -2.71 -3.79
CA SER A 112 -1.22 -2.96 -4.39
C SER A 112 -1.93 -4.03 -3.58
N PHE A 113 -3.18 -3.74 -3.20
CA PHE A 113 -4.07 -4.75 -2.66
C PHE A 113 -4.70 -5.54 -3.81
N ASN A 114 -4.96 -6.82 -3.59
CA ASN A 114 -5.83 -7.59 -4.49
C ASN A 114 -7.29 -7.12 -4.36
N HIS A 115 -8.18 -7.68 -5.19
CA HIS A 115 -9.54 -7.15 -5.35
C HIS A 115 -10.37 -7.16 -4.06
N ASP A 116 -10.25 -8.21 -3.25
CA ASP A 116 -11.00 -8.38 -2.00
C ASP A 116 -10.22 -7.91 -0.76
N GLY A 117 -9.01 -7.39 -0.94
CA GLY A 117 -8.16 -6.90 0.14
C GLY A 117 -7.53 -8.00 0.99
N GLN A 118 -7.58 -9.28 0.61
CA GLN A 118 -6.95 -10.38 1.35
C GLN A 118 -5.42 -10.42 1.21
N LEU A 119 -4.88 -9.86 0.12
CA LEU A 119 -3.46 -9.83 -0.18
C LEU A 119 -2.98 -8.40 -0.42
N LEU A 120 -1.78 -8.11 0.06
CA LEU A 120 -1.03 -6.90 -0.26
C LEU A 120 0.30 -7.31 -0.91
N ALA A 121 0.49 -6.90 -2.16
CA ALA A 121 1.79 -6.96 -2.80
C ALA A 121 2.56 -5.66 -2.57
N PHE A 122 3.86 -5.77 -2.32
CA PHE A 122 4.73 -4.61 -2.14
C PHE A 122 6.11 -4.86 -2.75
N ILE A 123 6.68 -3.82 -3.37
CA ILE A 123 7.93 -3.93 -4.14
C ILE A 123 8.98 -2.93 -3.65
N SER A 124 10.24 -3.37 -3.70
CA SER A 124 11.41 -2.53 -3.49
C SER A 124 12.42 -2.72 -4.63
N PRO A 125 12.62 -1.71 -5.51
CA PRO A 125 13.38 -1.83 -6.74
C PRO A 125 14.89 -1.63 -6.59
N ILE A 126 15.41 -1.53 -5.36
CA ILE A 126 16.87 -1.38 -5.17
C ILE A 126 17.58 -2.73 -5.35
N LYS A 127 16.97 -3.82 -4.88
CA LYS A 127 17.49 -5.17 -5.02
C LYS A 127 16.77 -5.89 -6.15
N LYS A 128 17.48 -6.82 -6.80
CA LYS A 128 16.91 -7.71 -7.81
C LYS A 128 15.76 -8.52 -7.21
N MET A 129 14.69 -8.68 -7.98
CA MET A 129 13.53 -9.54 -7.65
C MET A 129 12.98 -9.34 -6.22
N SER A 130 12.98 -8.08 -5.77
CA SER A 130 12.64 -7.71 -4.40
C SER A 130 11.19 -7.23 -4.30
N TYR A 131 10.30 -8.19 -4.13
CA TYR A 131 8.86 -8.00 -3.93
C TYR A 131 8.29 -9.11 -3.06
N ARG A 132 7.18 -8.87 -2.39
CA ARG A 132 6.57 -9.80 -1.42
C ARG A 132 5.06 -9.72 -1.46
N LEU A 133 4.42 -10.75 -0.90
CA LEU A 133 2.98 -10.80 -0.64
C LEU A 133 2.75 -10.95 0.87
N LEU A 134 1.90 -10.09 1.43
CA LEU A 134 1.40 -10.15 2.80
C LEU A 134 -0.06 -10.63 2.77
N HIS A 135 -0.39 -11.59 3.63
CA HIS A 135 -1.75 -12.09 3.81
C HIS A 135 -2.45 -11.34 4.95
N MET A 136 -3.59 -10.70 4.68
CA MET A 136 -4.20 -9.76 5.62
C MET A 136 -4.84 -10.42 6.83
N SER A 137 -5.37 -11.64 6.73
CA SER A 137 -6.05 -12.27 7.88
C SER A 137 -5.07 -12.83 8.91
N SER A 138 -3.87 -13.25 8.48
CA SER A 138 -2.83 -13.79 9.37
C SER A 138 -1.73 -12.80 9.70
N GLY A 139 -1.61 -11.68 8.96
CA GLY A 139 -0.49 -10.75 9.09
C GLY A 139 0.85 -11.35 8.68
N THR A 140 0.86 -12.46 7.90
CA THR A 140 2.09 -13.18 7.54
C THR A 140 2.52 -12.91 6.10
N VAL A 141 3.81 -12.64 5.91
CA VAL A 141 4.42 -12.56 4.58
C VAL A 141 4.76 -13.96 4.08
N TYR A 142 4.35 -14.28 2.85
CA TYR A 142 4.62 -15.57 2.22
C TYR A 142 6.13 -15.77 2.00
N LYS A 143 6.73 -16.71 2.74
CA LYS A 143 8.17 -17.00 2.68
C LYS A 143 8.61 -17.65 1.37
N ASN A 144 7.69 -18.35 0.71
CA ASN A 144 7.91 -19.04 -0.56
C ASN A 144 7.59 -18.16 -1.78
N PHE A 145 7.32 -16.87 -1.58
CA PHE A 145 7.05 -15.92 -2.65
C PHE A 145 8.04 -14.75 -2.66
N PRO A 146 8.62 -14.41 -3.83
CA PRO A 146 8.50 -15.14 -5.09
C PRO A 146 9.23 -16.50 -5.03
N PRO A 147 8.93 -17.42 -5.98
CA PRO A 147 9.59 -18.73 -6.04
C PRO A 147 11.12 -18.61 -6.11
N LYS A 148 11.84 -19.61 -5.58
CA LYS A 148 13.31 -19.58 -5.54
C LYS A 148 13.96 -19.36 -6.91
N GLN A 149 13.39 -19.94 -7.97
CA GLN A 149 13.89 -19.76 -9.33
C GLN A 149 13.78 -18.30 -9.79
N GLU A 150 12.66 -17.64 -9.49
CA GLU A 150 12.46 -16.22 -9.78
C GLU A 150 13.47 -15.35 -9.02
N MET A 151 13.84 -15.72 -7.80
CA MET A 151 14.85 -15.00 -7.02
C MET A 151 16.27 -15.04 -7.60
N LEU A 152 16.56 -15.94 -8.57
CA LEU A 152 17.87 -16.03 -9.22
C LEU A 152 18.01 -15.05 -10.41
N GLU A 153 16.90 -14.50 -10.88
CA GLU A 153 16.88 -13.59 -12.02
C GLU A 153 17.59 -12.27 -11.71
N HIS A 154 18.04 -11.59 -12.75
CA HIS A 154 18.80 -10.34 -12.65
C HIS A 154 17.99 -9.10 -13.01
N GLU A 155 16.70 -9.13 -12.69
CA GLU A 155 15.77 -8.06 -13.03
C GLU A 155 15.33 -7.24 -11.80
N ILE A 156 14.95 -6.00 -12.06
CA ILE A 156 14.40 -5.08 -11.07
C ILE A 156 12.91 -4.94 -11.33
N VAL A 157 12.09 -5.24 -10.32
CA VAL A 157 10.64 -5.07 -10.40
C VAL A 157 10.27 -3.61 -10.16
N SER A 158 9.46 -3.03 -11.04
CA SER A 158 9.10 -1.61 -11.05
C SER A 158 7.60 -1.35 -10.87
N SER A 159 6.76 -2.35 -11.10
CA SER A 159 5.30 -2.22 -11.01
C SER A 159 4.66 -3.52 -10.50
N VAL A 160 3.45 -3.38 -9.96
CA VAL A 160 2.66 -4.51 -9.47
C VAL A 160 1.16 -4.22 -9.60
N GLU A 161 0.39 -5.20 -10.04
CA GLU A 161 -1.07 -5.12 -10.11
C GLU A 161 -1.71 -6.51 -10.01
N PHE A 162 -2.94 -6.57 -9.50
CA PHE A 162 -3.76 -7.78 -9.47
C PHE A 162 -4.82 -7.71 -10.55
N SER A 163 -5.17 -8.85 -11.14
CA SER A 163 -6.32 -8.96 -12.03
C SER A 163 -7.62 -8.56 -11.30
N PRO A 164 -8.68 -8.12 -12.01
CA PRO A 164 -9.93 -7.68 -11.40
C PRO A 164 -10.58 -8.66 -10.41
N HIS A 165 -10.42 -9.97 -10.58
CA HIS A 165 -10.98 -10.99 -9.67
C HIS A 165 -9.91 -11.74 -8.86
N SER A 166 -8.73 -11.14 -8.67
CA SER A 166 -7.61 -11.75 -7.93
C SER A 166 -7.10 -13.10 -8.46
N GLY A 167 -7.52 -13.55 -9.65
CA GLY A 167 -7.01 -14.78 -10.28
C GLY A 167 -5.52 -14.71 -10.64
N TYR A 168 -5.00 -13.51 -10.89
CA TYR A 168 -3.59 -13.28 -11.23
C TYR A 168 -2.98 -12.09 -10.48
N ALA A 169 -1.66 -12.17 -10.26
CA ALA A 169 -0.80 -11.04 -9.92
C ALA A 169 0.27 -10.86 -10.98
N ALA A 170 0.46 -9.62 -11.43
CA ALA A 170 1.46 -9.24 -12.42
C ALA A 170 2.51 -8.31 -11.80
N PHE A 171 3.78 -8.55 -12.13
CA PHE A 171 4.92 -7.74 -11.70
C PHE A 171 5.74 -7.35 -12.94
N GLY A 172 5.71 -6.07 -13.30
CA GLY A 172 6.49 -5.55 -14.41
C GLY A 172 7.93 -5.24 -13.99
N THR A 173 8.89 -5.49 -14.88
CA THR A 173 10.31 -5.28 -14.62
C THR A 173 10.89 -4.14 -15.46
N MET A 174 12.02 -3.57 -15.02
CA MET A 174 12.72 -2.50 -15.73
C MET A 174 13.35 -2.96 -17.06
N SER A 175 13.52 -4.27 -17.26
CA SER A 175 13.98 -4.88 -18.51
C SER A 175 12.85 -5.12 -19.52
N GLY A 176 11.61 -4.72 -19.20
CA GLY A 176 10.46 -4.83 -20.09
C GLY A 176 9.75 -6.19 -20.02
N HIS A 177 10.12 -7.07 -19.08
CA HIS A 177 9.38 -8.31 -18.86
C HIS A 177 8.21 -8.09 -17.89
N CYS A 178 7.22 -8.97 -17.96
CA CYS A 178 6.10 -9.02 -17.03
C CYS A 178 6.00 -10.43 -16.45
N ARG A 179 6.18 -10.55 -15.13
CA ARG A 179 6.04 -11.81 -14.40
C ARG A 179 4.58 -11.97 -13.98
N LEU A 180 3.91 -13.01 -14.47
CA LEU A 180 2.50 -13.29 -14.19
C LEU A 180 2.38 -14.55 -13.32
N TYR A 181 1.67 -14.44 -12.20
CA TYR A 181 1.42 -15.55 -11.27
C TYR A 181 -0.08 -15.83 -11.19
N ARG A 182 -0.49 -17.09 -11.36
CA ARG A 182 -1.85 -17.54 -11.04
C ARG A 182 -1.97 -17.69 -9.52
N LEU A 183 -3.02 -17.12 -8.95
CA LEU A 183 -3.32 -17.22 -7.52
C LEU A 183 -4.41 -18.28 -7.34
N HIS A 184 -4.02 -19.52 -7.07
CA HIS A 184 -4.93 -20.67 -7.04
C HIS A 184 -6.02 -20.59 -5.95
N ALA A 185 -5.82 -19.76 -4.92
CA ALA A 185 -6.84 -19.48 -3.91
C ALA A 185 -8.05 -18.71 -4.48
N PHE A 186 -7.91 -18.09 -5.66
CA PHE A 186 -8.96 -17.32 -6.34
C PHE A 186 -9.29 -18.03 -7.66
N SER A 187 -10.21 -18.98 -7.58
CA SER A 187 -10.63 -19.84 -8.69
C SER A 187 -11.58 -19.14 -9.66
N GLU A 188 -12.28 -18.10 -9.21
CA GLU A 188 -13.23 -17.32 -10.03
C GLU A 188 -12.48 -16.29 -10.88
N TYR A 189 -11.97 -16.76 -12.03
CA TYR A 189 -11.55 -15.89 -13.14
C TYR A 189 -11.93 -16.55 -14.45
#